data_AF-A0A7R8CWE6-F1
#
_entry.id   AF-A0A7R8CWE6-F1
#
_cell.length_a   1.000
_cell.length_b   1.000
_cell.length_c   1.000
_cell.angle_alpha   90.00
_cell.angle_beta   90.00
_cell.angle_gamma   90.00
#
_symmetry.space_group_name_H-M   'P 1'
#
loop_
_entity.id
_entity.type
_entity.pdbx_description
1 polymer ?
#
loop_
_entity_poly.entity_id
_entity_poly.type
_entity_poly.pdbx_seq_one_letter_code
_entity_poly.pdbx_strand_id
1 'polypeptide(L)'
;MFSVHRGWFNNNGLAKSGYPSSILNRQPGVHGDLQERLDALKAPHALALSQRQDIGYPPVKSEDPTTNRKKDACLEEGTTKKNPVLEKASRERSLNVDSHLVEKDHIQYGGAYKDIFEAAELYGIYEDLFPGKFFKPNTMLRGKYSQTVPSFNPTKNGHFEDENQEYVHWMVGNIHNGSKEEVIPYCRPFPPKGTGYFRYVFVLYEHEYKIDLSQFNLKEDNQIIDLKKRTFSSSYFFESQKDSVTPVGLSFFQSDYDSSLRDFYHDVLQLPEPTYEYEFLPSYVRPWSSMFPRKKVDGFNLFLDRHRDPKEIQEEVLRKKLNDTHPFEGDLRKNKFPLAHAFDPIGSHPYEGYWPEPTWRRREIERERLRQGIYKDMDWKELRKDPTDSHA
;
A
#
# COMPACT_ATOMS: atom_id res chain seq x y z
N MET A 1 20.92 -8.57 36.63
CA MET A 1 19.93 -7.48 36.86
C MET A 1 19.33 -7.13 35.51
N PHE A 2 18.22 -7.77 35.13
CA PHE A 2 17.55 -7.48 33.86
C PHE A 2 16.40 -6.51 34.09
N SER A 3 16.42 -5.42 33.32
CA SER A 3 15.47 -4.31 33.34
C SER A 3 14.14 -4.72 32.74
N VAL A 4 13.06 -4.60 33.52
CA VAL A 4 11.67 -4.84 33.10
C VAL A 4 11.18 -3.62 32.34
N HIS A 5 10.97 -3.73 31.03
CA HIS A 5 10.30 -2.68 30.25
C HIS A 5 8.78 -2.76 30.44
N ARG A 6 8.19 -1.63 30.80
CA ARG A 6 6.76 -1.44 31.04
C ARG A 6 6.02 -1.27 29.70
N GLY A 7 5.11 -2.19 29.41
CA GLY A 7 4.10 -2.01 28.36
C GLY A 7 3.06 -0.96 28.73
N TRP A 8 2.46 -0.36 27.70
CA TRP A 8 1.38 0.62 27.78
C TRP A 8 0.14 0.03 28.46
N PHE A 9 -0.13 0.50 29.68
CA PHE A 9 -1.43 0.76 30.33
C PHE A 9 -1.14 0.77 31.83
N ASN A 10 -0.96 1.94 32.42
CA ASN A 10 -1.16 2.05 33.87
C ASN A 10 -1.44 3.49 34.26
N ASN A 11 -2.61 3.73 34.84
CA ASN A 11 -2.85 4.85 35.74
C ASN A 11 -3.87 4.38 36.78
N ASN A 12 -3.37 4.13 37.99
CA ASN A 12 -4.08 3.87 39.24
C ASN A 12 -4.62 2.44 39.50
N GLY A 13 -3.87 1.72 40.35
CA GLY A 13 -4.39 0.69 41.26
C GLY A 13 -4.32 -0.75 40.76
N LEU A 14 -3.32 -1.50 41.25
CA LEU A 14 -3.22 -2.97 41.21
C LEU A 14 -3.52 -3.62 39.85
N ALA A 15 -2.49 -3.75 39.02
CA ALA A 15 -2.54 -4.60 37.83
C ALA A 15 -2.85 -6.05 38.24
N LYS A 16 -4.09 -6.48 38.07
CA LYS A 16 -4.41 -7.90 37.90
C LYS A 16 -3.84 -8.34 36.56
N SER A 17 -2.94 -9.31 36.60
CA SER A 17 -2.45 -9.98 35.41
C SER A 17 -3.59 -10.71 34.69
N GLY A 18 -3.70 -10.47 33.39
CA GLY A 18 -4.29 -11.42 32.45
C GLY A 18 -5.81 -11.35 32.31
N TYR A 19 -6.24 -11.41 31.05
CA TYR A 19 -7.53 -11.96 30.66
C TYR A 19 -7.89 -13.22 31.47
N PRO A 20 -9.18 -13.49 31.72
CA PRO A 20 -9.59 -14.73 32.35
C PRO A 20 -9.07 -15.94 31.56
N SER A 21 -8.29 -16.74 32.28
CA SER A 21 -7.75 -18.04 31.91
C SER A 21 -8.79 -18.90 31.19
N SER A 22 -8.68 -18.99 29.87
CA SER A 22 -9.36 -20.01 29.07
C SER A 22 -8.39 -20.74 28.13
N ILE A 23 -7.17 -21.02 28.63
CA ILE A 23 -6.39 -22.22 28.29
C ILE A 23 -5.56 -22.56 29.54
N LEU A 24 -5.95 -23.63 30.23
CA LEU A 24 -5.13 -24.31 31.23
C LEU A 24 -3.91 -24.92 30.53
N ASN A 25 -2.72 -24.76 31.12
CA ASN A 25 -1.42 -25.34 30.70
C ASN A 25 -0.59 -24.56 29.65
N ARG A 26 -0.36 -23.25 29.84
CA ARG A 26 0.79 -22.58 29.20
C ARG A 26 2.02 -22.70 30.09
N GLN A 27 3.10 -23.31 29.60
CA GLN A 27 4.41 -23.28 30.24
C GLN A 27 5.15 -21.98 29.84
N PRO A 28 5.47 -21.09 30.81
CA PRO A 28 6.25 -19.88 30.52
C PRO A 28 7.59 -20.23 29.86
N GLY A 29 7.89 -19.60 28.72
CA GLY A 29 9.13 -19.82 27.96
C GLY A 29 9.11 -20.94 26.92
N VAL A 30 8.12 -21.85 26.93
CA VAL A 30 7.96 -22.91 25.92
C VAL A 30 6.91 -22.56 24.87
N HIS A 31 5.78 -22.00 25.32
CA HIS A 31 4.71 -21.55 24.43
C HIS A 31 4.64 -20.04 24.43
N GLY A 32 5.41 -19.42 23.52
CA GLY A 32 5.34 -17.98 23.33
C GLY A 32 3.94 -17.54 22.87
N ASP A 33 3.43 -16.46 23.46
CA ASP A 33 2.19 -15.84 23.01
C ASP A 33 2.31 -15.33 21.57
N LEU A 34 1.19 -15.08 20.88
CA LEU A 34 1.24 -14.51 19.53
C LEU A 34 2.01 -13.18 19.52
N GLN A 35 1.83 -12.35 20.55
CA GLN A 35 2.58 -11.12 20.70
C GLN A 35 4.08 -11.38 20.89
N GLU A 36 4.46 -12.30 21.77
CA GLU A 36 5.89 -12.64 22.00
C GLU A 36 6.55 -13.21 20.73
N ARG A 37 5.82 -13.98 19.92
CA ARG A 37 6.30 -14.47 18.62
C ARG A 37 6.49 -13.33 17.63
N LEU A 38 5.53 -12.41 17.56
CA LEU A 38 5.65 -11.21 16.71
C LEU A 38 6.81 -10.33 17.16
N ASP A 39 6.98 -10.14 18.46
CA ASP A 39 8.08 -9.35 19.03
C ASP A 39 9.42 -10.03 18.75
N ALA A 40 9.53 -11.35 18.87
CA ALA A 40 10.73 -12.10 18.50
C ALA A 40 11.04 -12.02 17.00
N LEU A 41 10.03 -12.09 16.13
CA LEU A 41 10.17 -11.92 14.68
C LEU A 41 10.60 -10.50 14.32
N LYS A 42 10.10 -9.48 15.03
CA LYS A 42 10.40 -8.07 14.79
C LYS A 42 11.64 -7.55 15.53
N ALA A 43 12.13 -8.26 16.54
CA ALA A 43 13.30 -7.90 17.33
C ALA A 43 14.54 -7.51 16.52
N PRO A 44 14.96 -8.26 15.47
CA PRO A 44 16.13 -7.87 14.68
C PRO A 44 15.91 -6.54 13.94
N HIS A 45 14.70 -6.31 13.42
CA HIS A 45 14.32 -5.07 12.74
C HIS A 45 14.27 -3.89 13.72
N ALA A 46 13.70 -4.09 14.91
CA ALA A 46 13.67 -3.08 15.98
C ALA A 46 15.09 -2.70 16.47
N LEU A 47 16.00 -3.68 16.58
CA LEU A 47 17.40 -3.42 16.88
C LEU A 47 18.05 -2.57 15.79
N ALA A 48 17.84 -2.94 14.52
CA ALA A 48 18.35 -2.17 13.38
C ALA A 48 17.80 -0.74 13.35
N LEU A 49 16.53 -0.52 13.73
CA LEU A 49 15.91 0.81 13.88
C LEU A 49 16.60 1.64 14.96
N SER A 50 16.88 1.05 16.13
CA SER A 50 17.53 1.76 17.24
C SER A 50 18.97 2.18 16.98
N GLN A 51 19.65 1.50 16.04
CA GLN A 51 21.04 1.78 15.68
C GLN A 51 21.17 2.85 14.58
N ARG A 52 20.06 3.37 14.04
CA ARG A 52 20.09 4.30 12.92
C ARG A 52 20.63 5.67 13.34
N GLN A 53 21.33 6.32 12.40
CA GLN A 53 21.86 7.65 12.61
C GLN A 53 20.84 8.72 12.18
N ASP A 54 20.61 9.72 13.04
CA ASP A 54 19.86 10.92 12.67
C ASP A 54 20.74 11.82 11.79
N ILE A 55 20.29 12.12 10.58
CA ILE A 55 20.97 12.98 9.60
C ILE A 55 20.28 14.34 9.43
N GLY A 56 19.19 14.60 10.17
CA GLY A 56 18.48 15.87 10.13
C GLY A 56 19.11 16.94 11.02
N TYR A 57 18.49 18.12 11.01
CA TYR A 57 18.85 19.17 11.96
C TYR A 57 18.54 18.74 13.40
N PRO A 58 19.38 19.11 14.37
CA PRO A 58 19.09 18.87 15.77
C PRO A 58 17.80 19.59 16.17
N PRO A 59 16.99 19.00 17.05
CA PRO A 59 15.77 19.66 17.52
C PRO A 59 16.12 20.98 18.21
N VAL A 60 15.40 22.04 17.86
CA VAL A 60 15.56 23.36 18.48
C VAL A 60 15.20 23.24 19.96
N LYS A 61 16.13 23.61 20.86
CA LYS A 61 15.99 23.53 22.33
C LYS A 61 15.03 24.59 22.92
N SER A 62 14.09 25.14 22.15
CA SER A 62 13.07 26.02 22.73
C SER A 62 12.17 25.19 23.65
N GLU A 63 11.65 25.82 24.71
CA GLU A 63 10.64 25.25 25.62
C GLU A 63 9.68 24.34 24.83
N ASP A 64 9.65 23.03 25.13
CA ASP A 64 9.10 22.03 24.22
C ASP A 64 7.74 22.49 23.63
N PRO A 65 7.52 22.43 22.31
CA PRO A 65 6.24 22.81 21.70
C PRO A 65 5.05 22.10 22.35
N THR A 66 5.29 20.90 22.89
CA THR A 66 4.30 20.13 23.65
C THR A 66 3.97 20.71 25.02
N THR A 67 4.91 21.35 25.71
CA THR A 67 4.65 22.10 26.95
C THR A 67 3.86 23.37 26.69
N ASN A 68 4.17 24.11 25.62
CA ASN A 68 3.41 25.31 25.26
C ASN A 68 2.00 24.95 24.81
N ARG A 69 1.84 23.92 23.96
CA ARG A 69 0.52 23.38 23.62
C ARG A 69 -0.28 22.97 24.85
N LYS A 70 0.33 22.30 25.83
CA LYS A 70 -0.38 21.90 27.06
C LYS A 70 -0.79 23.11 27.92
N LYS A 71 0.04 24.16 27.97
CA LYS A 71 -0.27 25.40 28.69
C LYS A 71 -1.41 26.15 27.98
N ASP A 72 -1.29 26.36 26.68
CA ASP A 72 -2.27 27.08 25.86
C ASP A 72 -3.59 26.30 25.79
N ALA A 73 -3.55 24.99 25.55
CA ALA A 73 -4.74 24.14 25.59
C ALA A 73 -5.39 24.12 26.98
N CYS A 74 -4.63 24.12 28.08
CA CYS A 74 -5.22 24.17 29.42
C CYS A 74 -5.95 25.50 29.67
N LEU A 75 -5.39 26.62 29.20
CA LEU A 75 -6.00 27.94 29.29
C LEU A 75 -7.26 28.04 28.40
N GLU A 76 -7.17 27.59 27.16
CA GLU A 76 -8.27 27.61 26.19
C GLU A 76 -9.38 26.61 26.55
N GLU A 77 -9.04 25.42 27.06
CA GLU A 77 -10.02 24.47 27.60
C GLU A 77 -10.79 25.09 28.77
N GLY A 78 -10.10 25.84 29.63
CA GLY A 78 -10.72 26.52 30.77
C GLY A 78 -11.74 27.59 30.38
N THR A 79 -11.55 28.27 29.25
CA THR A 79 -12.47 29.30 28.74
C THR A 79 -13.57 28.71 27.86
N THR A 80 -13.23 27.76 26.98
CA THR A 80 -14.17 27.08 26.09
C THR A 80 -15.19 26.24 26.85
N LYS A 81 -14.76 25.48 27.88
CA LYS A 81 -15.68 24.68 28.74
C LYS A 81 -16.66 25.54 29.53
N LYS A 82 -16.34 26.82 29.78
CA LYS A 82 -17.23 27.77 30.47
C LYS A 82 -18.26 28.41 29.53
N ASN A 83 -18.14 28.22 28.22
CA ASN A 83 -19.03 28.85 27.25
C ASN A 83 -20.33 28.03 27.09
N PRO A 84 -21.50 28.54 27.52
CA PRO A 84 -22.76 27.81 27.45
C PRO A 84 -23.24 27.55 26.01
N VAL A 85 -22.81 28.37 25.05
CA VAL A 85 -23.19 28.22 23.64
C VAL A 85 -22.52 26.99 23.03
N LEU A 86 -21.21 26.80 23.30
CA LEU A 86 -20.46 25.64 22.83
C LEU A 86 -20.92 24.35 23.54
N GLU A 87 -21.29 24.43 24.82
CA GLU A 87 -21.86 23.29 25.57
C GLU A 87 -23.19 22.83 24.96
N LYS A 88 -24.11 23.77 24.68
CA LYS A 88 -25.38 23.47 24.03
C LYS A 88 -25.19 22.88 22.63
N ALA A 89 -24.30 23.47 21.81
CA ALA A 89 -23.98 22.97 20.47
C ALA A 89 -23.35 21.55 20.50
N SER A 90 -22.51 21.27 21.50
CA SER A 90 -21.95 19.93 21.73
C SER A 90 -23.03 18.92 22.10
N ARG A 91 -23.96 19.29 23.01
CA ARG A 91 -25.10 18.44 23.40
C ARG A 91 -26.04 18.13 22.23
N GLU A 92 -26.28 19.10 21.37
CA GLU A 92 -27.09 18.97 20.17
C GLU A 92 -26.34 18.30 19.00
N ARG A 93 -25.03 18.02 19.16
CA ARG A 93 -24.13 17.46 18.13
C ARG A 93 -24.03 18.34 16.87
N SER A 94 -24.18 19.65 17.03
CA SER A 94 -24.10 20.66 15.96
C SER A 94 -22.79 21.44 15.95
N LEU A 95 -21.86 21.11 16.85
CA LEU A 95 -20.54 21.74 16.94
C LEU A 95 -19.71 21.49 15.69
N ASN A 96 -19.30 22.55 14.99
CA ASN A 96 -18.37 22.48 13.87
C ASN A 96 -17.01 23.06 14.29
N VAL A 97 -15.93 22.38 13.91
CA VAL A 97 -14.55 22.80 14.21
C VAL A 97 -13.91 23.25 12.90
N ASP A 98 -13.28 24.43 12.91
CA ASP A 98 -12.58 24.93 11.72
C ASP A 98 -11.32 24.12 11.45
N SER A 99 -11.33 23.35 10.36
CA SER A 99 -10.21 22.53 9.92
C SER A 99 -8.95 23.34 9.64
N HIS A 100 -9.08 24.59 9.19
CA HIS A 100 -7.92 25.42 8.85
C HIS A 100 -7.14 25.88 10.08
N LEU A 101 -7.84 26.17 11.18
CA LEU A 101 -7.21 26.50 12.45
C LEU A 101 -6.50 25.27 13.04
N VAL A 102 -7.18 24.12 13.04
CA VAL A 102 -6.60 22.86 13.51
C VAL A 102 -5.31 22.52 12.75
N GLU A 103 -5.30 22.69 11.43
CA GLU A 103 -4.12 22.45 10.60
C GLU A 103 -2.96 23.41 10.95
N LYS A 104 -3.25 24.70 11.12
CA LYS A 104 -2.24 25.71 11.51
C LYS A 104 -1.63 25.37 12.87
N ASP A 105 -2.46 25.06 13.85
CA ASP A 105 -2.02 24.68 15.19
C ASP A 105 -1.20 23.39 15.15
N HIS A 106 -1.66 22.40 14.39
CA HIS A 106 -0.98 21.11 14.24
C HIS A 106 0.43 21.24 13.64
N ILE A 107 0.61 22.18 12.70
CA ILE A 107 1.92 22.54 12.14
C ILE A 107 2.75 23.33 13.17
N GLN A 108 2.18 24.34 13.83
CA GLN A 108 2.87 25.20 14.79
C GLN A 108 3.40 24.39 16.00
N TYR A 109 2.61 23.46 16.51
CA TYR A 109 3.02 22.58 17.61
C TYR A 109 3.84 21.36 17.15
N GLY A 110 4.12 21.25 15.85
CA GLY A 110 4.94 20.20 15.25
C GLY A 110 4.35 18.79 15.31
N GLY A 111 3.04 18.65 15.49
CA GLY A 111 2.38 17.35 15.41
C GLY A 111 2.40 16.81 13.98
N ALA A 112 2.22 17.68 12.98
CA ALA A 112 2.22 17.28 11.57
C ALA A 112 3.56 16.60 11.17
N TYR A 113 4.67 17.09 11.68
CA TYR A 113 6.00 16.53 11.42
C TYR A 113 6.20 15.13 12.01
N LYS A 114 5.62 14.87 13.18
CA LYS A 114 5.64 13.53 13.80
C LYS A 114 4.81 12.55 12.98
N ASP A 115 3.62 12.97 12.57
CA ASP A 115 2.73 12.13 11.78
C ASP A 115 3.36 11.78 10.41
N ILE A 116 4.03 12.75 9.77
CA ILE A 116 4.78 12.52 8.53
C ILE A 116 5.94 11.56 8.76
N PHE A 117 6.68 11.71 9.87
CA PHE A 117 7.77 10.81 10.22
C PHE A 117 7.29 9.37 10.44
N GLU A 118 6.25 9.18 11.25
CA GLU A 118 5.64 7.88 11.51
C GLU A 118 5.07 7.24 10.24
N ALA A 119 4.42 8.04 9.40
CA ALA A 119 3.93 7.58 8.10
C ALA A 119 5.10 7.14 7.20
N ALA A 120 6.18 7.92 7.13
CA ALA A 120 7.36 7.58 6.34
C ALA A 120 8.06 6.30 6.82
N GLU A 121 8.10 6.05 8.13
CA GLU A 121 8.58 4.78 8.70
C GLU A 121 7.66 3.60 8.33
N LEU A 122 6.34 3.77 8.45
CA LEU A 122 5.36 2.74 8.07
C LEU A 122 5.48 2.37 6.59
N TYR A 123 5.67 3.37 5.73
CA TYR A 123 5.89 3.18 4.31
C TYR A 123 7.34 2.80 3.98
N GLY A 124 8.24 2.55 4.94
CA GLY A 124 9.61 2.10 4.66
C GLY A 124 10.47 3.10 3.85
N ILE A 125 10.09 4.37 3.79
CA ILE A 125 10.73 5.39 2.93
C ILE A 125 12.19 5.60 3.34
N TYR A 126 12.48 5.66 4.63
CA TYR A 126 13.86 5.84 5.10
C TYR A 126 14.74 4.62 4.80
N GLU A 127 14.18 3.40 4.83
CA GLU A 127 14.95 2.19 4.53
C GLU A 127 15.37 2.14 3.06
N ASP A 128 14.47 2.57 2.17
CA ASP A 128 14.71 2.61 0.73
C ASP A 128 15.66 3.75 0.33
N LEU A 129 15.41 4.99 0.82
CA LEU A 129 16.18 6.18 0.42
C LEU A 129 17.52 6.31 1.17
N PHE A 130 17.52 6.00 2.47
CA PHE A 130 18.64 6.28 3.37
C PHE A 130 18.94 5.08 4.30
N PRO A 131 19.56 4.00 3.78
CA PRO A 131 19.78 2.79 4.57
C PRO A 131 20.56 3.09 5.85
N GLY A 132 19.97 2.73 7.00
CA GLY A 132 20.58 2.93 8.32
C GLY A 132 20.57 4.38 8.85
N LYS A 133 19.91 5.31 8.14
CA LYS A 133 19.82 6.73 8.50
C LYS A 133 18.36 7.16 8.52
N PHE A 134 18.02 8.18 9.30
CA PHE A 134 16.71 8.82 9.28
C PHE A 134 16.84 10.30 9.57
N PHE A 135 15.81 11.10 9.28
CA PHE A 135 15.74 12.48 9.74
C PHE A 135 14.33 12.80 10.17
N LYS A 136 14.17 13.82 11.01
CA LYS A 136 12.87 14.35 11.38
C LYS A 136 12.56 15.57 10.51
N PRO A 137 11.47 15.55 9.73
CA PRO A 137 11.07 16.72 8.95
C PRO A 137 10.81 17.90 9.88
N ASN A 138 11.39 19.06 9.57
CA ASN A 138 11.17 20.30 10.31
C ASN A 138 10.45 21.36 9.47
N THR A 139 10.41 21.17 8.15
CA THR A 139 9.75 22.09 7.21
C THR A 139 8.61 21.39 6.50
N MET A 140 7.43 22.03 6.48
CA MET A 140 6.24 21.49 5.84
C MET A 140 6.31 21.68 4.33
N LEU A 141 6.39 20.57 3.60
CA LEU A 141 6.26 20.53 2.16
C LEU A 141 4.80 20.32 1.77
N ARG A 142 4.22 21.29 1.05
CA ARG A 142 2.87 21.19 0.50
C ARG A 142 2.95 20.94 -1.00
N GLY A 143 2.80 19.69 -1.41
CA GLY A 143 2.55 19.37 -2.81
C GLY A 143 1.12 19.75 -3.17
N LYS A 144 0.95 20.72 -4.08
CA LYS A 144 -0.33 21.00 -4.72
C LYS A 144 -0.19 20.76 -6.22
N TYR A 145 -1.00 19.86 -6.78
CA TYR A 145 -1.11 19.65 -8.22
C TYR A 145 -1.94 20.77 -8.86
N SER A 146 -1.42 21.99 -8.77
CA SER A 146 -1.93 23.18 -9.45
C SER A 146 -0.73 24.11 -9.64
N GLN A 147 0.07 23.82 -10.66
CA GLN A 147 1.24 24.58 -11.11
C GLN A 147 2.33 24.80 -10.02
N THR A 148 3.42 24.04 -10.15
CA THR A 148 4.77 24.18 -9.53
C THR A 148 5.10 23.51 -8.17
N VAL A 149 6.32 22.93 -8.13
CA VAL A 149 7.25 22.49 -7.01
C VAL A 149 6.92 21.19 -6.24
N PRO A 150 7.86 20.27 -5.84
CA PRO A 150 9.35 20.13 -5.97
C PRO A 150 9.87 18.72 -6.44
N SER A 151 11.20 18.47 -6.42
CA SER A 151 11.93 17.25 -6.88
C SER A 151 11.38 15.90 -6.40
N PHE A 152 11.31 14.91 -7.30
CA PHE A 152 10.53 13.67 -7.19
C PHE A 152 11.38 12.43 -7.45
N ASN A 153 11.36 11.48 -6.49
CA ASN A 153 11.93 10.14 -6.64
C ASN A 153 10.86 9.08 -6.29
N PRO A 154 10.41 8.22 -7.21
CA PRO A 154 9.84 6.92 -6.89
C PRO A 154 10.74 6.17 -5.93
N THR A 155 10.12 5.51 -4.96
CA THR A 155 10.82 4.49 -4.18
C THR A 155 11.33 3.38 -5.08
N LYS A 156 12.45 2.77 -4.69
CA LYS A 156 13.09 1.52 -5.15
C LYS A 156 12.28 0.53 -6.02
N ASN A 157 10.98 0.36 -5.77
CA ASN A 157 10.08 -0.51 -6.57
C ASN A 157 9.68 0.09 -7.94
N GLY A 158 10.13 1.30 -8.25
CA GLY A 158 9.79 2.07 -9.45
C GLY A 158 10.50 1.62 -10.74
N HIS A 159 11.61 0.91 -10.60
CA HIS A 159 12.59 0.75 -11.66
C HIS A 159 12.41 -0.59 -12.42
N PHE A 160 12.54 -0.58 -13.75
CA PHE A 160 12.20 -1.74 -14.60
C PHE A 160 13.33 -2.77 -14.74
N GLU A 161 14.60 -2.35 -14.67
CA GLU A 161 15.76 -3.21 -14.87
C GLU A 161 16.38 -3.65 -13.52
N ASP A 162 16.82 -2.70 -12.71
CA ASP A 162 17.47 -2.92 -11.41
C ASP A 162 16.55 -2.68 -10.19
N GLU A 163 16.46 -3.67 -9.29
CA GLU A 163 15.68 -3.59 -8.05
C GLU A 163 16.20 -2.59 -7.03
N ASN A 164 17.48 -2.18 -7.12
CA ASN A 164 18.10 -1.28 -6.12
C ASN A 164 18.12 0.18 -6.52
N GLN A 165 17.65 0.50 -7.72
CA GLN A 165 17.72 1.84 -8.29
C GLN A 165 16.34 2.48 -8.31
N GLU A 166 16.36 3.80 -8.45
CA GLU A 166 15.17 4.64 -8.49
C GLU A 166 15.19 5.39 -9.82
N TYR A 167 14.04 5.89 -10.28
CA TYR A 167 14.03 6.92 -11.31
C TYR A 167 13.95 8.29 -10.64
N VAL A 168 14.63 9.30 -11.16
CA VAL A 168 14.32 10.70 -10.82
C VAL A 168 13.32 11.21 -11.82
N HIS A 169 12.15 11.62 -11.33
CA HIS A 169 11.21 12.30 -12.21
C HIS A 169 11.41 13.80 -12.18
N TRP A 170 11.94 14.36 -11.11
CA TRP A 170 12.18 15.79 -11.08
C TRP A 170 13.34 16.16 -10.15
N MET A 171 14.21 17.06 -10.59
CA MET A 171 15.27 17.60 -9.74
C MET A 171 15.45 19.08 -10.00
N VAL A 172 15.27 19.86 -8.93
CA VAL A 172 15.51 21.30 -8.88
C VAL A 172 16.54 21.56 -7.80
N GLY A 173 17.57 22.33 -8.15
CA GLY A 173 18.63 22.75 -7.24
C GLY A 173 18.70 24.26 -7.08
N ASN A 174 19.55 24.68 -6.14
CA ASN A 174 19.94 26.08 -5.94
C ASN A 174 18.75 27.04 -5.83
N ILE A 175 17.73 26.66 -5.06
CA ILE A 175 16.52 27.47 -4.90
C ILE A 175 16.83 28.61 -3.93
N HIS A 176 16.86 29.85 -4.43
CA HIS A 176 17.10 31.03 -3.60
C HIS A 176 16.22 32.19 -4.05
N ASN A 177 15.46 32.81 -3.13
CA ASN A 177 14.61 33.98 -3.38
C ASN A 177 13.72 33.88 -4.64
N GLY A 178 13.19 32.68 -4.93
CA GLY A 178 12.32 32.42 -6.09
C GLY A 178 13.05 32.08 -7.39
N SER A 179 14.37 32.23 -7.46
CA SER A 179 15.18 31.65 -8.53
C SER A 179 15.35 30.15 -8.31
N LYS A 180 15.24 29.35 -9.37
CA LYS A 180 15.38 27.89 -9.33
C LYS A 180 16.18 27.40 -10.52
N GLU A 181 17.08 26.47 -10.29
CA GLU A 181 17.86 25.80 -11.33
C GLU A 181 17.26 24.40 -11.54
N GLU A 182 16.57 24.21 -12.67
CA GLU A 182 16.01 22.90 -13.03
C GLU A 182 17.12 22.05 -13.65
N VAL A 183 17.46 20.95 -12.98
CA VAL A 183 18.56 20.05 -13.34
C VAL A 183 18.04 18.88 -14.15
N ILE A 184 16.90 18.32 -13.73
CA ILE A 184 16.18 17.26 -14.43
C ILE A 184 14.74 17.73 -14.59
N PRO A 185 14.19 17.79 -15.82
CA PRO A 185 12.84 18.27 -16.05
C PRO A 185 11.79 17.32 -15.48
N TYR A 186 10.64 17.87 -15.10
CA TYR A 186 9.54 17.09 -14.53
C TYR A 186 9.04 16.00 -15.49
N CYS A 187 9.01 14.76 -15.01
CA CYS A 187 8.35 13.62 -15.62
C CYS A 187 7.14 13.22 -14.77
N ARG A 188 6.01 12.90 -15.41
CA ARG A 188 4.84 12.43 -14.67
C ARG A 188 5.11 11.05 -14.03
N PRO A 189 4.41 10.65 -12.96
CA PRO A 189 4.40 9.27 -12.49
C PRO A 189 3.95 8.31 -13.60
N PHE A 190 4.61 7.17 -13.75
CA PHE A 190 4.23 6.13 -14.73
C PHE A 190 4.30 4.71 -14.11
N PRO A 191 3.45 4.39 -13.14
CA PRO A 191 3.35 3.02 -12.63
C PRO A 191 2.84 2.06 -13.71
N PRO A 192 3.47 0.89 -13.92
CA PRO A 192 2.98 -0.13 -14.84
C PRO A 192 1.61 -0.68 -14.49
N LYS A 193 0.97 -1.30 -15.48
CA LYS A 193 -0.32 -1.95 -15.26
C LYS A 193 -0.13 -3.24 -14.45
N GLY A 194 -0.89 -3.38 -13.37
CA GLY A 194 -0.94 -4.60 -12.55
C GLY A 194 0.14 -4.76 -11.48
N THR A 195 1.03 -3.78 -11.30
CA THR A 195 2.06 -3.77 -10.24
C THR A 195 1.58 -3.22 -8.89
N GLY A 196 0.41 -2.57 -8.85
CA GLY A 196 -0.14 -1.97 -7.64
C GLY A 196 0.34 -0.54 -7.39
N TYR A 197 0.35 -0.10 -6.13
CA TYR A 197 0.65 1.28 -5.76
C TYR A 197 2.14 1.57 -5.70
N PHE A 198 2.55 2.66 -6.34
CA PHE A 198 3.90 3.20 -6.34
C PHE A 198 3.94 4.38 -5.38
N ARG A 199 5.00 4.46 -4.58
CA ARG A 199 5.22 5.56 -3.64
C ARG A 199 6.17 6.54 -4.30
N TYR A 200 5.80 7.81 -4.27
CA TYR A 200 6.58 8.90 -4.84
C TYR A 200 6.91 9.89 -3.76
N VAL A 201 8.21 10.13 -3.57
CA VAL A 201 8.74 10.86 -2.42
C VAL A 201 9.38 12.15 -2.90
N PHE A 202 9.01 13.23 -2.22
CA PHE A 202 9.60 14.55 -2.30
C PHE A 202 10.49 14.76 -1.10
N VAL A 203 11.79 14.92 -1.34
CA VAL A 203 12.77 15.25 -0.31
C VAL A 203 13.23 16.69 -0.53
N LEU A 204 13.12 17.51 0.51
CA LEU A 204 13.69 18.85 0.53
C LEU A 204 15.01 18.83 1.28
N TYR A 205 16.03 19.31 0.58
CA TYR A 205 17.37 19.48 1.07
C TYR A 205 17.65 20.97 1.27
N GLU A 206 18.20 21.32 2.42
CA GLU A 206 18.73 22.65 2.70
C GLU A 206 20.26 22.62 2.56
N HIS A 207 20.80 23.68 1.97
CA HIS A 207 22.23 23.82 1.73
C HIS A 207 22.67 25.27 1.97
N GLU A 208 23.87 25.46 2.54
CA GLU A 208 24.39 26.80 2.85
C GLU A 208 25.03 27.49 1.63
N TYR A 209 25.70 26.71 0.78
CA TYR A 209 26.44 27.20 -0.39
C TYR A 209 25.81 26.70 -1.68
N LYS A 210 26.11 27.36 -2.80
CA LYS A 210 25.68 26.91 -4.12
C LYS A 210 26.35 25.57 -4.46
N ILE A 211 25.55 24.58 -4.83
CA ILE A 211 26.03 23.24 -5.17
C ILE A 211 26.16 23.13 -6.68
N ASP A 212 27.25 22.50 -7.13
CA ASP A 212 27.40 22.13 -8.53
C ASP A 212 26.66 20.81 -8.80
N LEU A 213 25.60 20.88 -9.60
CA LEU A 213 24.75 19.75 -9.98
C LEU A 213 24.97 19.35 -11.44
N SER A 214 26.06 19.80 -12.06
CA SER A 214 26.40 19.51 -13.46
C SER A 214 26.44 18.01 -13.79
N GLN A 215 26.85 17.17 -12.83
CA GLN A 215 26.91 15.71 -12.98
C GLN A 215 25.54 15.06 -13.23
N PHE A 216 24.47 15.66 -12.68
CA PHE A 216 23.11 15.15 -12.79
C PHE A 216 22.27 15.91 -13.82
N ASN A 217 22.87 16.90 -14.50
CA ASN A 217 22.16 17.76 -15.43
C ASN A 217 21.80 16.99 -16.70
N LEU A 218 20.52 16.64 -16.81
CA LEU A 218 19.95 16.04 -18.00
C LEU A 218 19.30 17.16 -18.82
N LYS A 219 20.05 17.69 -19.79
CA LYS A 219 19.45 18.49 -20.87
C LYS A 219 18.73 17.52 -21.82
N GLU A 220 17.53 17.11 -21.44
CA GLU A 220 16.66 16.33 -22.31
C GLU A 220 16.08 17.24 -23.41
N ASP A 221 16.04 16.74 -24.64
CA ASP A 221 15.22 17.35 -25.68
C ASP A 221 13.76 17.11 -25.31
N ASN A 222 12.97 18.19 -25.23
CA ASN A 222 11.65 18.30 -24.56
C ASN A 222 10.55 17.28 -24.94
N GLN A 223 10.81 16.26 -25.76
CA GLN A 223 9.80 15.33 -26.26
C GLN A 223 10.07 13.86 -25.93
N ILE A 224 11.31 13.44 -25.72
CA ILE A 224 11.65 12.02 -25.52
C ILE A 224 12.44 11.87 -24.23
N ILE A 225 11.94 11.01 -23.34
CA ILE A 225 12.54 10.77 -22.03
C ILE A 225 13.29 9.43 -22.05
N ASP A 226 14.59 9.47 -21.79
CA ASP A 226 15.41 8.27 -21.69
C ASP A 226 15.48 7.79 -20.23
N LEU A 227 14.83 6.66 -19.95
CA LEU A 227 14.77 6.08 -18.59
C LEU A 227 16.15 5.74 -18.02
N LYS A 228 17.10 5.31 -18.87
CA LYS A 228 18.42 4.89 -18.39
C LYS A 228 19.21 6.05 -17.78
N LYS A 229 19.04 7.25 -18.35
CA LYS A 229 19.66 8.48 -17.84
C LYS A 229 19.01 8.97 -16.54
N ARG A 230 17.73 8.65 -16.35
CA ARG A 230 16.96 9.02 -15.15
C ARG A 230 17.17 8.09 -13.97
N THR A 231 17.91 7.01 -14.18
CA THR A 231 18.36 6.12 -13.11
C THR A 231 19.13 6.90 -12.05
N PHE A 232 18.73 6.74 -10.80
CA PHE A 232 19.25 7.50 -9.69
C PHE A 232 19.30 6.67 -8.41
N SER A 233 20.20 7.08 -7.51
CA SER A 233 20.31 6.54 -6.17
C SER A 233 20.36 7.68 -5.17
N SER A 234 19.29 7.81 -4.39
CA SER A 234 19.16 8.85 -3.36
C SER A 234 20.24 8.75 -2.28
N SER A 235 20.65 7.52 -1.95
CA SER A 235 21.73 7.25 -0.99
C SER A 235 23.09 7.74 -1.51
N TYR A 236 23.44 7.41 -2.76
CA TYR A 236 24.68 7.86 -3.39
C TYR A 236 24.74 9.39 -3.50
N PHE A 237 23.65 10.01 -3.93
CA PHE A 237 23.55 11.46 -4.01
C PHE A 237 23.79 12.12 -2.64
N PHE A 238 23.10 11.64 -1.60
CA PHE A 238 23.28 12.20 -0.26
C PHE A 238 24.70 11.99 0.28
N GLU A 239 25.32 10.84 0.02
CA GLU A 239 26.70 10.59 0.46
C GLU A 239 27.72 11.48 -0.26
N SER A 240 27.49 11.79 -1.53
CA SER A 240 28.36 12.69 -2.30
C SER A 240 28.34 14.14 -1.81
N GLN A 241 27.21 14.60 -1.24
CA GLN A 241 27.00 16.00 -0.82
C GLN A 241 26.73 16.14 0.68
N LYS A 242 27.05 15.14 1.50
CA LYS A 242 26.69 15.05 2.91
C LYS A 242 27.13 16.26 3.75
N ASP A 243 28.27 16.85 3.42
CA ASP A 243 28.83 17.97 4.17
C ASP A 243 28.16 19.31 3.82
N SER A 244 27.50 19.39 2.65
CA SER A 244 26.88 20.62 2.14
C SER A 244 25.35 20.61 2.23
N VAL A 245 24.75 19.43 2.39
CA VAL A 245 23.30 19.22 2.27
C VAL A 245 22.74 18.53 3.51
N THR A 246 21.68 19.09 4.07
CA THR A 246 20.90 18.47 5.16
C THR A 246 19.45 18.28 4.72
N PRO A 247 18.84 17.09 4.90
CA PRO A 247 17.43 16.88 4.62
C PRO A 247 16.53 17.54 5.69
N VAL A 248 15.52 18.28 5.25
CA VAL A 248 14.67 19.11 6.13
C VAL A 248 13.19 18.83 5.98
N GLY A 249 12.76 18.51 4.76
CA GLY A 249 11.36 18.30 4.44
C GLY A 249 11.15 16.95 3.77
N LEU A 250 10.02 16.33 4.09
CA LEU A 250 9.57 15.10 3.46
C LEU A 250 8.08 15.25 3.14
N SER A 251 7.69 14.87 1.93
CA SER A 251 6.30 14.68 1.55
C SER A 251 6.25 13.53 0.56
N PHE A 252 5.19 12.76 0.54
CA PHE A 252 5.05 11.68 -0.42
C PHE A 252 3.59 11.41 -0.70
N PHE A 253 3.34 10.73 -1.81
CA PHE A 253 2.01 10.26 -2.17
C PHE A 253 2.10 8.92 -2.87
N GLN A 254 0.96 8.26 -3.00
CA GLN A 254 0.85 7.02 -3.75
C GLN A 254 0.15 7.29 -5.07
N SER A 255 0.68 6.70 -6.14
CA SER A 255 0.01 6.69 -7.43
C SER A 255 -0.07 5.26 -7.94
N ASP A 256 -1.05 5.07 -8.79
CA ASP A 256 -1.37 3.79 -9.39
C ASP A 256 -1.54 3.97 -10.90
N TYR A 257 -1.65 2.86 -11.62
CA TYR A 257 -1.87 2.88 -13.07
C TYR A 257 -3.15 3.66 -13.43
N ASP A 258 -3.05 4.43 -14.51
CA ASP A 258 -4.18 5.12 -15.14
C ASP A 258 -4.15 4.87 -16.65
N SER A 259 -5.33 4.83 -17.26
CA SER A 259 -5.55 4.72 -18.71
C SER A 259 -4.78 5.77 -19.52
N SER A 260 -4.57 6.97 -18.98
CA SER A 260 -3.81 8.05 -19.64
C SER A 260 -2.30 7.75 -19.77
N LEU A 261 -1.78 6.74 -19.06
CA LEU A 261 -0.37 6.35 -19.14
C LEU A 261 -0.05 5.61 -20.43
N ARG A 262 -1.05 5.00 -21.09
CA ARG A 262 -0.83 4.27 -22.34
C ARG A 262 -0.21 5.16 -23.43
N ASP A 263 -0.79 6.34 -23.63
CA ASP A 263 -0.27 7.32 -24.59
C ASP A 263 1.12 7.81 -24.17
N PHE A 264 1.35 7.96 -22.86
CA PHE A 264 2.64 8.37 -22.32
C PHE A 264 3.76 7.33 -22.56
N TYR A 265 3.49 6.04 -22.38
CA TYR A 265 4.45 4.97 -22.67
C TYR A 265 4.84 4.96 -24.15
N HIS A 266 3.86 5.08 -25.04
CA HIS A 266 4.09 5.01 -26.48
C HIS A 266 4.77 6.26 -27.05
N ASP A 267 4.26 7.45 -26.70
CA ASP A 267 4.69 8.70 -27.34
C ASP A 267 5.95 9.28 -26.68
N VAL A 268 6.05 9.24 -25.35
CA VAL A 268 7.13 9.91 -24.60
C VAL A 268 8.27 8.96 -24.23
N LEU A 269 7.93 7.77 -23.70
CA LEU A 269 8.93 6.78 -23.29
C LEU A 269 9.38 5.87 -24.44
N GLN A 270 8.65 5.84 -25.56
CA GLN A 270 8.88 4.95 -26.71
C GLN A 270 8.96 3.46 -26.32
N LEU A 271 8.14 3.08 -25.34
CA LEU A 271 8.06 1.71 -24.83
C LEU A 271 6.67 1.13 -25.06
N PRO A 272 6.56 -0.21 -25.27
CA PRO A 272 5.28 -0.87 -25.15
C PRO A 272 4.81 -0.81 -23.69
N GLU A 273 3.50 -0.62 -23.47
CA GLU A 273 2.89 -0.62 -22.13
C GLU A 273 3.19 -1.94 -21.40
N PRO A 274 3.98 -1.93 -20.32
CA PRO A 274 4.28 -3.15 -19.58
C PRO A 274 3.08 -3.52 -18.70
N THR A 275 2.64 -4.77 -18.82
CA THR A 275 1.53 -5.33 -18.05
C THR A 275 2.03 -6.51 -17.22
N TYR A 276 1.76 -6.45 -15.92
CA TYR A 276 2.14 -7.47 -14.96
C TYR A 276 0.90 -8.12 -14.35
N GLU A 277 1.02 -9.40 -14.01
CA GLU A 277 0.01 -10.14 -13.25
C GLU A 277 0.72 -10.84 -12.09
N TYR A 278 0.12 -10.77 -10.90
CA TYR A 278 0.67 -11.46 -9.74
C TYR A 278 0.40 -12.96 -9.85
N GLU A 279 1.45 -13.73 -10.11
CA GLU A 279 1.38 -15.19 -10.10
C GLU A 279 1.42 -15.70 -8.65
N PHE A 280 0.29 -16.22 -8.17
CA PHE A 280 0.24 -16.88 -6.87
C PHE A 280 1.04 -18.17 -6.92
N LEU A 281 1.82 -18.44 -5.86
CA LEU A 281 2.46 -19.73 -5.70
C LEU A 281 1.43 -20.87 -5.82
N PRO A 282 1.72 -21.91 -6.61
CA PRO A 282 0.79 -23.01 -6.79
C PRO A 282 0.48 -23.65 -5.44
N SER A 283 -0.80 -23.95 -5.22
CA SER A 283 -1.24 -24.63 -4.00
C SER A 283 -0.55 -25.99 -3.90
N TYR A 284 0.00 -26.32 -2.73
CA TYR A 284 0.63 -27.61 -2.53
C TYR A 284 -0.37 -28.75 -2.73
N VAL A 285 -0.12 -29.58 -3.74
CA VAL A 285 -0.86 -30.82 -3.99
C VAL A 285 -0.03 -31.98 -3.46
N ARG A 286 -0.59 -32.75 -2.52
CA ARG A 286 0.08 -33.96 -2.02
C ARG A 286 0.28 -34.94 -3.18
N PRO A 287 1.46 -35.55 -3.36
CA PRO A 287 1.68 -36.54 -4.40
C PRO A 287 0.64 -37.67 -4.34
N TRP A 288 0.18 -38.13 -5.51
CA TRP A 288 -0.76 -39.23 -5.61
C TRP A 288 -0.06 -40.53 -5.19
N SER A 289 -0.37 -41.05 -4.00
CA SER A 289 0.29 -42.21 -3.42
C SER A 289 -0.47 -43.53 -3.55
N SER A 290 -1.80 -43.50 -3.72
CA SER A 290 -2.63 -44.70 -3.84
C SER A 290 -3.87 -44.44 -4.69
N MET A 291 -4.24 -45.43 -5.52
CA MET A 291 -5.44 -45.39 -6.37
C MET A 291 -6.73 -45.10 -5.60
N PHE A 292 -6.79 -45.45 -4.30
CA PHE A 292 -7.95 -45.20 -3.44
C PHE A 292 -7.51 -44.60 -2.10
N PRO A 293 -7.37 -43.26 -2.01
CA PRO A 293 -7.01 -42.60 -0.75
C PRO A 293 -8.07 -42.88 0.32
N ARG A 294 -7.69 -43.58 1.40
CA ARG A 294 -8.61 -43.99 2.48
C ARG A 294 -9.21 -42.82 3.26
N LYS A 295 -8.57 -41.64 3.24
CA LYS A 295 -9.07 -40.43 3.88
C LYS A 295 -9.81 -39.56 2.86
N LYS A 296 -11.14 -39.70 2.84
CA LYS A 296 -12.08 -38.93 2.00
C LYS A 296 -12.30 -37.52 2.57
N VAL A 297 -11.31 -36.64 2.46
CA VAL A 297 -11.53 -35.22 2.84
C VAL A 297 -12.21 -34.46 1.71
N ASP A 298 -11.91 -34.80 0.46
CA ASP A 298 -12.43 -34.14 -0.73
C ASP A 298 -13.30 -35.07 -1.60
N GLY A 299 -14.22 -34.48 -2.37
CA GLY A 299 -14.98 -35.21 -3.41
C GLY A 299 -14.08 -35.67 -4.56
N PHE A 300 -14.49 -36.72 -5.28
CA PHE A 300 -13.67 -37.31 -6.35
C PHE A 300 -13.31 -36.30 -7.45
N ASN A 301 -14.25 -35.41 -7.82
CA ASN A 301 -14.06 -34.37 -8.82
C ASN A 301 -12.95 -33.40 -8.41
N LEU A 302 -13.07 -32.83 -7.20
CA LEU A 302 -12.08 -31.92 -6.63
C LEU A 302 -10.68 -32.56 -6.51
N PHE A 303 -10.64 -33.84 -6.16
CA PHE A 303 -9.39 -34.58 -6.13
C PHE A 303 -8.76 -34.68 -7.53
N LEU A 304 -9.52 -35.11 -8.53
CA LEU A 304 -9.04 -35.23 -9.90
C LEU A 304 -8.70 -33.86 -10.52
N ASP A 305 -9.44 -32.80 -10.20
CA ASP A 305 -9.16 -31.43 -10.65
C ASP A 305 -7.79 -30.97 -10.13
N ARG A 306 -7.44 -31.24 -8.86
CA ARG A 306 -6.15 -30.84 -8.28
C ARG A 306 -4.95 -31.54 -8.90
N HIS A 307 -5.16 -32.72 -9.47
CA HIS A 307 -4.11 -33.56 -10.05
C HIS A 307 -4.03 -33.49 -11.58
N ARG A 308 -4.97 -32.80 -12.21
CA ARG A 308 -4.98 -32.57 -13.65
C ARG A 308 -4.05 -31.43 -14.02
N ASP A 309 -3.58 -31.47 -15.26
CA ASP A 309 -2.78 -30.38 -15.79
C ASP A 309 -3.66 -29.12 -15.92
N PRO A 310 -3.22 -27.97 -15.38
CA PRO A 310 -4.03 -26.76 -15.39
C PRO A 310 -4.36 -26.27 -16.80
N LYS A 311 -3.52 -26.60 -17.79
CA LYS A 311 -3.76 -26.29 -19.21
C LYS A 311 -4.98 -27.00 -19.78
N GLU A 312 -5.17 -28.28 -19.44
CA GLU A 312 -6.34 -29.05 -19.90
C GLU A 312 -7.63 -28.50 -19.30
N ILE A 313 -7.60 -28.17 -18.00
CA ILE A 313 -8.73 -27.54 -17.31
C ILE A 313 -9.09 -26.20 -17.97
N GLN A 314 -8.08 -25.37 -18.25
CA GLN A 314 -8.29 -24.08 -18.92
C GLN A 314 -8.84 -24.24 -20.34
N GLU A 315 -8.39 -25.25 -21.09
CA GLU A 315 -8.92 -25.55 -22.42
C GLU A 315 -10.40 -25.94 -22.38
N GLU A 316 -10.81 -26.79 -21.42
CA GLU A 316 -12.20 -27.18 -21.22
C GLU A 316 -13.08 -25.97 -20.87
N VAL A 317 -12.61 -25.15 -19.95
CA VAL A 317 -13.30 -23.92 -19.51
C VAL A 317 -13.42 -22.93 -20.68
N LEU A 318 -12.35 -22.72 -21.45
CA LEU A 318 -12.37 -21.84 -22.63
C LEU A 318 -13.34 -22.33 -23.70
N ARG A 319 -13.35 -23.65 -24.00
CA ARG A 319 -14.30 -24.23 -24.97
C ARG A 319 -15.75 -24.01 -24.53
N LYS A 320 -16.04 -24.20 -23.25
CA LYS A 320 -17.38 -23.91 -22.70
C LYS A 320 -17.74 -22.44 -22.86
N LYS A 321 -16.84 -21.52 -22.51
CA LYS A 321 -17.04 -20.08 -22.69
C LYS A 321 -17.38 -19.76 -24.14
N LEU A 322 -16.55 -20.19 -25.09
CA LEU A 322 -16.74 -19.93 -26.52
C LEU A 322 -18.07 -20.46 -27.05
N ASN A 323 -18.59 -21.56 -26.50
CA ASN A 323 -19.90 -22.09 -26.87
C ASN A 323 -21.07 -21.24 -26.35
N ASP A 324 -20.90 -20.56 -25.21
CA ASP A 324 -21.95 -19.74 -24.59
C ASP A 324 -21.90 -18.26 -25.01
N THR A 325 -20.76 -17.79 -25.52
CA THR A 325 -20.55 -16.39 -25.95
C THR A 325 -20.77 -16.20 -27.45
N HIS A 326 -21.64 -15.27 -27.83
CA HIS A 326 -21.76 -14.81 -29.21
C HIS A 326 -20.78 -13.66 -29.50
N PRO A 327 -20.11 -13.62 -30.67
CA PRO A 327 -19.11 -12.58 -30.98
C PRO A 327 -19.60 -11.13 -30.89
N PHE A 328 -20.88 -10.87 -31.13
CA PHE A 328 -21.44 -9.51 -31.15
C PHE A 328 -22.44 -9.24 -30.02
N GLU A 329 -23.13 -10.26 -29.52
CA GLU A 329 -24.19 -10.11 -28.51
C GLU A 329 -23.67 -10.37 -27.09
N GLY A 330 -22.43 -10.86 -26.95
CA GLY A 330 -21.82 -11.21 -25.67
C GLY A 330 -22.33 -12.55 -25.14
N ASP A 331 -22.41 -12.67 -23.81
CA ASP A 331 -22.82 -13.90 -23.15
C ASP A 331 -24.33 -14.16 -23.34
N LEU A 332 -24.69 -15.12 -24.19
CA LEU A 332 -26.09 -15.43 -24.49
C LEU A 332 -26.84 -16.03 -23.29
N ARG A 333 -26.11 -16.67 -22.36
CA ARG A 333 -26.65 -17.50 -21.28
C ARG A 333 -26.29 -17.02 -19.87
N LYS A 334 -25.87 -15.76 -19.72
CA LYS A 334 -25.54 -15.20 -18.40
C LYS A 334 -26.80 -14.90 -17.60
N ASN A 335 -27.09 -15.74 -16.61
CA ASN A 335 -28.20 -15.52 -15.68
C ASN A 335 -27.92 -14.31 -14.78
N LYS A 336 -28.83 -13.33 -14.74
CA LYS A 336 -28.74 -12.18 -13.82
C LYS A 336 -28.70 -12.60 -12.35
N PHE A 337 -29.43 -13.67 -12.00
CA PHE A 337 -29.48 -14.22 -10.64
C PHE A 337 -29.11 -15.71 -10.66
N PRO A 338 -27.82 -16.06 -10.67
CA PRO A 338 -27.35 -17.42 -10.96
C PRO A 338 -27.96 -18.51 -10.06
N LEU A 339 -28.21 -18.19 -8.79
CA LEU A 339 -28.76 -19.12 -7.80
C LEU A 339 -30.29 -19.23 -7.80
N ALA A 340 -31.00 -18.30 -8.45
CA ALA A 340 -32.47 -18.29 -8.47
C ALA A 340 -33.07 -19.23 -9.54
N HIS A 341 -32.26 -19.71 -10.48
CA HIS A 341 -32.69 -20.61 -11.53
C HIS A 341 -32.59 -22.07 -11.08
N ALA A 342 -33.61 -22.86 -11.36
CA ALA A 342 -33.58 -24.30 -11.11
C ALA A 342 -32.40 -24.96 -11.84
N PHE A 343 -31.91 -26.08 -11.31
CA PHE A 343 -30.88 -26.91 -11.95
C PHE A 343 -31.46 -27.76 -13.09
N ASP A 344 -32.78 -27.90 -13.13
CA ASP A 344 -33.48 -28.87 -13.96
C ASP A 344 -33.80 -28.31 -15.37
N PRO A 345 -33.75 -29.14 -16.43
CA PRO A 345 -34.36 -28.82 -17.70
C PRO A 345 -35.85 -28.57 -17.50
N ILE A 346 -36.38 -27.54 -18.13
CA ILE A 346 -37.81 -27.18 -18.09
C ILE A 346 -38.66 -28.42 -18.38
N GLY A 347 -39.34 -28.95 -17.36
CA GLY A 347 -40.29 -30.07 -17.49
C GLY A 347 -39.99 -31.35 -16.69
N SER A 348 -38.86 -31.51 -16.00
CA SER A 348 -38.69 -32.65 -15.08
C SER A 348 -39.35 -32.34 -13.73
N HIS A 349 -40.63 -32.68 -13.59
CA HIS A 349 -41.26 -32.70 -12.28
C HIS A 349 -40.53 -33.70 -11.37
N PRO A 350 -40.24 -33.35 -10.11
CA PRO A 350 -39.72 -34.27 -9.12
C PRO A 350 -40.86 -35.21 -8.67
N TYR A 351 -41.31 -36.09 -9.57
CA TYR A 351 -42.09 -37.24 -9.15
C TYR A 351 -41.14 -38.12 -8.33
N GLU A 352 -41.51 -38.39 -7.08
CA GLU A 352 -40.81 -39.30 -6.14
C GLU A 352 -39.50 -38.82 -5.52
N GLY A 353 -39.26 -37.51 -5.37
CA GLY A 353 -38.15 -37.01 -4.54
C GLY A 353 -36.73 -37.38 -5.02
N TYR A 354 -36.64 -37.98 -6.20
CA TYR A 354 -35.38 -38.24 -6.89
C TYR A 354 -35.06 -37.07 -7.80
N TRP A 355 -33.93 -36.47 -7.50
CA TRP A 355 -33.30 -35.47 -8.33
C TRP A 355 -32.58 -36.18 -9.49
N PRO A 356 -32.79 -35.79 -10.76
CA PRO A 356 -32.18 -36.48 -11.91
C PRO A 356 -30.66 -36.41 -11.91
N GLU A 357 -30.10 -35.32 -11.38
CA GLU A 357 -28.66 -35.09 -11.34
C GLU A 357 -28.04 -35.44 -9.98
N PRO A 358 -26.85 -36.08 -9.98
CA PRO A 358 -26.07 -36.27 -8.76
C PRO A 358 -25.73 -34.95 -8.06
N THR A 359 -25.58 -34.99 -6.73
CA THR A 359 -25.26 -33.81 -5.91
C THR A 359 -23.96 -33.12 -6.29
N TRP A 360 -22.95 -33.86 -6.76
CA TRP A 360 -21.68 -33.29 -7.23
C TRP A 360 -21.87 -32.51 -8.54
N ARG A 361 -22.75 -32.97 -9.45
CA ARG A 361 -23.02 -32.30 -10.72
C ARG A 361 -23.74 -30.97 -10.49
N ARG A 362 -24.65 -30.93 -9.53
CA ARG A 362 -25.35 -29.70 -9.12
C ARG A 362 -24.40 -28.64 -8.56
N ARG A 363 -23.49 -29.05 -7.67
CA ARG A 363 -22.45 -28.15 -7.15
C ARG A 363 -21.55 -27.64 -8.26
N GLU A 364 -21.30 -28.45 -9.27
CA GLU A 364 -20.50 -28.04 -10.43
C GLU A 364 -21.23 -26.98 -11.26
N ILE A 365 -22.52 -27.18 -11.55
CA ILE A 365 -23.38 -26.18 -12.21
C ILE A 365 -23.46 -24.90 -11.37
N GLU A 366 -23.57 -25.02 -10.04
CA GLU A 366 -23.57 -23.88 -9.13
C GLU A 366 -22.27 -23.08 -9.20
N ARG A 367 -21.11 -23.76 -9.15
CA ARG A 367 -19.79 -23.13 -9.31
C ARG A 367 -19.61 -22.48 -10.67
N GLU A 368 -20.08 -23.13 -11.73
CA GLU A 368 -20.06 -22.60 -13.09
C GLU A 368 -20.87 -21.31 -13.19
N ARG A 369 -22.09 -21.29 -12.63
CA ARG A 369 -22.94 -20.10 -12.59
C ARG A 369 -22.35 -18.97 -11.72
N LEU A 370 -21.70 -19.31 -10.61
CA LEU A 370 -21.06 -18.36 -9.71
C LEU A 370 -19.65 -17.94 -10.13
N ARG A 371 -19.10 -18.52 -11.21
CA ARG A 371 -17.71 -18.29 -11.66
C ARG A 371 -16.69 -18.58 -10.56
N GLN A 372 -16.85 -19.71 -9.86
CA GLN A 372 -16.00 -20.15 -8.76
C GLN A 372 -15.12 -21.34 -9.14
N GLY A 373 -13.98 -21.47 -8.45
CA GLY A 373 -13.04 -22.57 -8.69
C GLY A 373 -12.44 -22.49 -10.09
N ILE A 374 -12.56 -23.58 -10.86
CA ILE A 374 -12.03 -23.68 -12.23
C ILE A 374 -12.70 -22.71 -13.21
N TYR A 375 -13.94 -22.28 -12.94
CA TYR A 375 -14.69 -21.37 -13.82
C TYR A 375 -14.42 -19.90 -13.53
N LYS A 376 -13.43 -19.58 -12.70
CA LYS A 376 -13.07 -18.19 -12.38
C LYS A 376 -12.69 -17.39 -13.63
N ASP A 377 -12.03 -18.06 -14.59
CA ASP A 377 -11.48 -17.45 -15.80
C ASP A 377 -12.48 -17.43 -16.98
N MET A 378 -13.70 -17.93 -16.77
CA MET A 378 -14.79 -17.84 -17.75
C MET A 378 -15.14 -16.39 -18.05
N ASP A 379 -15.20 -15.52 -17.04
CA ASP A 379 -15.46 -14.11 -17.26
C ASP A 379 -14.12 -13.39 -17.36
N TRP A 380 -13.96 -12.55 -18.39
CA TRP A 380 -12.81 -11.65 -18.40
C TRP A 380 -12.99 -10.69 -17.22
N LYS A 381 -11.96 -10.54 -16.41
CA LYS A 381 -11.88 -9.49 -15.40
C LYS A 381 -10.68 -8.65 -15.75
N GLU A 382 -10.82 -7.35 -15.56
CA GLU A 382 -9.63 -6.51 -15.53
C GLU A 382 -8.66 -7.06 -14.48
N LEU A 383 -7.38 -7.07 -14.84
CA LEU A 383 -6.29 -7.48 -13.94
C LEU A 383 -6.34 -6.72 -12.61
N ARG A 384 -6.99 -5.54 -12.62
CA ARG A 384 -7.32 -4.74 -11.46
C ARG A 384 -8.82 -4.53 -11.37
N LYS A 385 -9.38 -4.63 -10.15
CA LYS A 385 -10.67 -3.98 -9.83
C LYS A 385 -10.38 -2.54 -9.50
N ASP A 386 -10.87 -1.60 -10.30
CA ASP A 386 -10.83 -0.21 -9.87
C ASP A 386 -11.58 -0.07 -8.54
N PRO A 387 -11.04 0.67 -7.55
CA PRO A 387 -11.75 0.89 -6.28
C PRO A 387 -13.11 1.57 -6.48
N THR A 388 -13.27 2.27 -7.61
CA THR A 388 -14.49 2.96 -8.05
C THR A 388 -15.47 2.07 -8.78
N ASP A 389 -15.09 0.84 -9.15
CA ASP A 389 -15.94 -0.09 -9.86
C ASP A 389 -16.94 -0.73 -8.87
N SER A 390 -17.98 0.03 -8.56
CA SER A 390 -19.02 -0.29 -7.57
C SER A 390 -19.98 -1.41 -8.01
N HIS A 391 -19.63 -2.18 -9.04
CA HIS A 391 -20.44 -3.30 -9.50
C HIS A 391 -19.94 -4.61 -8.89
N ALA A 392 -20.45 -4.90 -7.69
CA ALA A 392 -20.46 -6.23 -7.09
C ALA A 392 -21.90 -6.61 -6.70
#